data_AF-A0A441YUG4-F1
#
_entry.id   AF-A0A441YUG4-F1
#
_cell.length_a   1.000
_cell.length_b   1.000
_cell.length_c   1.000
_cell.angle_alpha   90.00
_cell.angle_beta   90.00
_cell.angle_gamma   90.00
#
_symmetry.space_group_name_H-M   'P 1'
#
loop_
_entity.id
_entity.type
_entity.pdbx_description
1 polymer ?
#
loop_
_entity_poly.entity_id
_entity_poly.type
_entity_poly.pdbx_seq_one_letter_code
_entity_poly.pdbx_strand_id
1 'polypeptide(L)'
;MGTLHDPASQSLAAASVLARSPPEEVVADAAPSAAPDKDVLSDVLRVIKLTGALFFWVDASSPWSVDVPRADSFAHLILPRAQHVISYHIITQGSGSLSIGDGPPMEFAEGDILVIPHEDSYAMRSAPGVRSGLSLEDSLDFFRAMAAGQLPFVVNEGGDGPLLTRYVCGFLGCDARPFNPLLGALPPLIRIRRAAGAPSDLLDRLIELTLAEVSAQRPGAECIRLRLSELMFVEVVRRYLEALPPEQTGWLAGLRDPAVGRAVALVHANPARGWTIEELARETGVSRSVLAARFTRLVGCPPMQYLTRWRVQLAARLLTDGLAKVSAVGRDVGYESEAAFSRSFKKLAGVSPASWRSGRRG
;
A
#
# COMPACT_ATOMS: atom_id res chain seq x y z
N MET A 1 -35.65 -67.55 -15.99
CA MET A 1 -36.11 -68.64 -15.11
C MET A 1 -36.65 -67.99 -13.84
N GLY A 2 -37.99 -67.97 -13.67
CA GLY A 2 -38.77 -67.39 -12.55
C GLY A 2 -38.77 -65.85 -12.51
N THR A 3 -39.81 -65.04 -12.75
CA THR A 3 -41.28 -65.05 -12.51
C THR A 3 -41.69 -65.48 -11.10
N LEU A 4 -42.29 -64.57 -10.32
CA LEU A 4 -43.72 -64.61 -9.91
C LEU A 4 -44.06 -63.56 -8.81
N HIS A 5 -45.17 -62.85 -9.07
CA HIS A 5 -46.26 -62.30 -8.22
C HIS A 5 -45.98 -61.49 -6.93
N ASP A 6 -46.49 -60.25 -6.73
CA ASP A 6 -47.89 -59.71 -6.69
C ASP A 6 -48.50 -59.78 -5.25
N PRO A 7 -49.65 -59.15 -4.90
CA PRO A 7 -49.83 -57.76 -4.46
C PRO A 7 -50.67 -57.57 -3.16
N ALA A 8 -50.96 -56.29 -2.84
CA ALA A 8 -52.21 -55.75 -2.28
C ALA A 8 -52.67 -56.06 -0.83
N SER A 9 -52.88 -54.98 -0.05
CA SER A 9 -54.17 -54.62 0.64
C SER A 9 -53.90 -53.58 1.74
N GLN A 10 -54.32 -52.31 1.59
CA GLN A 10 -55.65 -51.75 1.93
C GLN A 10 -55.97 -51.70 3.44
N SER A 11 -56.14 -50.48 3.98
CA SER A 11 -57.25 -50.02 4.86
C SER A 11 -56.91 -48.63 5.42
N LEU A 12 -57.47 -47.52 4.92
CA LEU A 12 -58.71 -46.87 5.39
C LEU A 12 -58.80 -46.67 6.92
N ALA A 13 -58.66 -45.43 7.38
CA ALA A 13 -59.63 -44.74 8.25
C ALA A 13 -59.21 -43.27 8.49
N ALA A 14 -60.16 -42.37 8.24
CA ALA A 14 -60.10 -40.94 8.50
C ALA A 14 -60.52 -40.61 9.94
N ALA A 15 -59.99 -39.52 10.51
CA ALA A 15 -60.76 -38.56 11.33
C ALA A 15 -59.94 -37.33 11.79
N SER A 16 -60.43 -36.16 11.37
CA SER A 16 -60.67 -34.94 12.16
C SER A 16 -59.53 -34.19 12.89
N VAL A 17 -59.07 -33.12 12.23
CA VAL A 17 -59.11 -31.71 12.67
C VAL A 17 -59.09 -31.42 14.18
N LEU A 18 -57.96 -30.85 14.65
CA LEU A 18 -57.94 -29.73 15.58
C LEU A 18 -56.97 -28.68 15.05
N ALA A 19 -57.55 -27.54 14.65
CA ALA A 19 -56.84 -26.37 14.16
C ALA A 19 -55.94 -25.79 15.26
N ARG A 20 -54.66 -25.56 14.91
CA ARG A 20 -53.82 -24.55 15.56
C ARG A 20 -53.43 -23.55 14.49
N SER A 21 -53.87 -22.31 14.68
CA SER A 21 -53.48 -21.16 13.86
C SER A 21 -51.95 -21.04 13.81
N PRO A 22 -51.34 -20.77 12.65
CA PRO A 22 -49.93 -20.43 12.60
C PRO A 22 -49.71 -19.07 13.28
N PRO A 23 -48.60 -18.87 14.01
CA PRO A 23 -48.30 -17.59 14.64
C PRO A 23 -48.04 -16.52 13.57
N GLU A 24 -48.54 -15.32 13.83
CA GLU A 24 -48.30 -14.11 13.03
C GLU A 24 -46.80 -13.96 12.74
N GLU A 25 -46.48 -14.00 11.45
CA GLU A 25 -45.14 -13.72 10.94
C GLU A 25 -44.87 -12.24 11.17
N VAL A 26 -44.15 -11.94 12.26
CA VAL A 26 -43.63 -10.61 12.53
C VAL A 26 -42.68 -10.26 11.39
N VAL A 27 -43.13 -9.37 10.51
CA VAL A 27 -42.32 -8.76 9.47
C VAL A 27 -41.22 -7.96 10.18
N ALA A 28 -40.06 -8.60 10.36
CA ALA A 28 -38.85 -7.92 10.78
C ALA A 28 -38.42 -6.99 9.65
N ASP A 29 -38.49 -5.70 9.93
CA ASP A 29 -38.01 -4.61 9.10
C ASP A 29 -36.62 -4.96 8.55
N ALA A 30 -36.52 -5.04 7.23
CA ALA A 30 -35.28 -5.42 6.56
C ALA A 30 -34.23 -4.34 6.85
N ALA A 31 -33.28 -4.68 7.73
CA ALA A 31 -32.08 -3.87 7.94
C ALA A 31 -31.47 -3.53 6.57
N PRO A 32 -31.06 -2.26 6.34
CA PRO A 32 -30.48 -1.88 5.07
C PRO A 32 -29.29 -2.80 4.77
N SER A 33 -29.41 -3.54 3.67
CA SER A 33 -28.40 -4.44 3.14
C SER A 33 -27.03 -3.78 3.23
N ALA A 34 -26.14 -4.37 4.04
CA ALA A 34 -24.74 -3.96 4.10
C ALA A 34 -24.17 -4.15 2.70
N ALA A 35 -23.96 -3.04 1.99
CA ALA A 35 -23.14 -3.05 0.79
C ALA A 35 -21.80 -3.71 1.14
N PRO A 36 -21.25 -4.59 0.29
CA PRO A 36 -20.05 -5.33 0.63
C PRO A 36 -18.95 -4.34 1.04
N ASP A 37 -18.30 -4.62 2.18
CA ASP A 37 -17.09 -3.92 2.63
C ASP A 37 -16.06 -4.02 1.51
N LYS A 38 -16.04 -3.01 0.65
CA LYS A 38 -15.18 -2.97 -0.52
C LYS A 38 -13.77 -2.65 -0.03
N ASP A 39 -12.80 -3.42 -0.50
CA ASP A 39 -11.40 -3.30 -0.12
C ASP A 39 -10.79 -1.97 -0.59
N VAL A 40 -10.85 -0.96 0.28
CA VAL A 40 -10.30 0.39 0.05
C VAL A 40 -8.79 0.35 -0.17
N LEU A 41 -8.08 -0.56 0.53
CA LEU A 41 -6.65 -0.70 0.37
C LEU A 41 -6.34 -1.15 -1.07
N SER A 42 -7.09 -2.12 -1.59
CA SER A 42 -7.00 -2.53 -2.99
C SER A 42 -7.30 -1.39 -3.97
N ASP A 43 -8.31 -0.55 -3.71
CA ASP A 43 -8.63 0.60 -4.58
C ASP A 43 -7.47 1.63 -4.59
N VAL A 44 -6.85 1.88 -3.44
CA VAL A 44 -5.71 2.79 -3.30
C VAL A 44 -4.46 2.24 -3.98
N LEU A 45 -4.11 0.97 -3.72
CA LEU A 45 -2.98 0.29 -4.34
C LEU A 45 -3.16 0.11 -5.85
N ARG A 46 -4.40 -0.01 -6.34
CA ARG A 46 -4.67 -0.05 -7.77
C ARG A 46 -4.33 1.29 -8.43
N VAL A 47 -4.58 2.42 -7.76
CA VAL A 47 -4.42 3.77 -8.30
C VAL A 47 -3.01 4.30 -8.16
N ILE A 48 -2.32 3.94 -7.08
CA ILE A 48 -0.91 4.25 -6.86
C ILE A 48 -0.08 3.17 -7.55
N LYS A 49 0.47 3.47 -8.72
CA LYS A 49 1.37 2.54 -9.39
C LYS A 49 2.72 2.53 -8.71
N LEU A 50 3.22 1.33 -8.47
CA LEU A 50 4.63 1.09 -8.27
C LEU A 50 5.30 1.09 -9.65
N THR A 51 6.27 1.98 -9.83
CA THR A 51 6.80 2.36 -11.15
C THR A 51 8.18 1.76 -11.44
N GLY A 52 8.83 1.17 -10.44
CA GLY A 52 10.10 0.48 -10.58
C GLY A 52 10.56 -0.12 -9.26
N ALA A 53 11.42 -1.13 -9.34
CA ALA A 53 12.00 -1.76 -8.16
C ALA A 53 13.45 -2.16 -8.44
N LEU A 54 14.31 -1.94 -7.47
CA LEU A 54 15.73 -2.30 -7.52
C LEU A 54 16.13 -2.99 -6.22
N PHE A 55 16.92 -4.05 -6.33
CA PHE A 55 17.42 -4.84 -5.20
C PHE A 55 18.88 -5.22 -5.42
N PHE A 56 19.62 -5.30 -4.32
CA PHE A 56 20.97 -5.87 -4.29
C PHE A 56 21.24 -6.47 -2.91
N TRP A 57 22.19 -7.40 -2.88
CA TRP A 57 22.66 -8.00 -1.63
C TRP A 57 23.73 -7.15 -0.99
N VAL A 58 23.75 -7.14 0.34
CA VAL A 58 24.82 -6.57 1.14
C VAL A 58 25.34 -7.60 2.13
N ASP A 59 26.66 -7.81 2.08
CA ASP A 59 27.42 -8.56 3.07
C ASP A 59 28.24 -7.54 3.88
N ALA A 60 27.81 -7.28 5.12
CA ALA A 60 28.41 -6.26 5.97
C ALA A 60 29.17 -6.90 7.14
N SER A 61 30.49 -6.80 7.13
CA SER A 61 31.37 -7.36 8.17
C SER A 61 31.68 -6.29 9.23
N SER A 62 31.54 -6.63 10.51
CA SER A 62 31.75 -5.66 11.60
C SER A 62 33.17 -5.07 11.61
N PRO A 63 33.39 -3.82 12.04
CA PRO A 63 32.37 -2.79 12.21
C PRO A 63 31.90 -2.30 10.83
N TRP A 64 30.59 -2.05 10.72
CA TRP A 64 30.00 -1.52 9.49
C TRP A 64 28.98 -0.42 9.83
N SER A 65 28.88 0.56 8.94
CA SER A 65 27.90 1.64 9.00
C SER A 65 27.59 2.08 7.58
N VAL A 66 26.30 2.10 7.24
CA VAL A 66 25.81 2.70 6.00
C VAL A 66 24.91 3.87 6.37
N ASP A 67 25.18 5.01 5.76
CA ASP A 67 24.34 6.19 5.86
C ASP A 67 23.69 6.39 4.48
N VAL A 68 22.36 6.29 4.43
CA VAL A 68 21.59 6.51 3.21
C VAL A 68 21.02 7.92 3.27
N PRO A 69 21.37 8.79 2.30
CA PRO A 69 20.85 10.15 2.27
C PRO A 69 19.34 10.16 1.99
N ARG A 70 18.72 11.34 2.00
CA ARG A 70 17.32 11.46 1.62
C ARG A 70 17.09 10.93 0.21
N ALA A 71 16.02 10.18 -0.01
CA ALA A 71 15.84 9.49 -1.28
C ALA A 71 15.65 10.46 -2.45
N ASP A 72 15.08 11.65 -2.22
CA ASP A 72 14.97 12.71 -3.23
C ASP A 72 16.33 13.09 -3.88
N SER A 73 17.45 12.92 -3.17
CA SER A 73 18.80 13.23 -3.65
C SER A 73 19.34 12.22 -4.68
N PHE A 74 18.86 10.98 -4.70
CA PHE A 74 19.34 9.92 -5.61
C PHE A 74 18.24 9.19 -6.37
N ALA A 75 16.96 9.38 -6.04
CA ALA A 75 15.82 8.72 -6.67
C ALA A 75 15.83 8.87 -8.19
N HIS A 76 16.18 10.06 -8.68
CA HIS A 76 16.27 10.35 -10.12
C HIS A 76 17.38 9.57 -10.84
N LEU A 77 18.39 9.08 -10.11
CA LEU A 77 19.48 8.26 -10.66
C LEU A 77 19.01 6.82 -10.85
N ILE A 78 18.42 6.22 -9.80
CA ILE A 78 18.10 4.79 -9.78
C ILE A 78 16.69 4.46 -10.30
N LEU A 79 15.75 5.39 -10.16
CA LEU A 79 14.33 5.22 -10.50
C LEU A 79 13.80 6.52 -11.13
N PRO A 80 14.29 6.93 -12.33
CA PRO A 80 14.02 8.25 -12.92
C PRO A 80 12.55 8.56 -13.19
N ARG A 81 11.71 7.51 -13.27
CA ARG A 81 10.26 7.64 -13.49
C ARG A 81 9.44 7.65 -12.19
N ALA A 82 10.07 7.38 -11.05
CA ALA A 82 9.41 7.43 -9.75
C ALA A 82 9.23 8.87 -9.30
N GLN A 83 8.10 9.16 -8.67
CA GLN A 83 7.88 10.45 -8.02
C GLN A 83 8.27 10.42 -6.55
N HIS A 84 8.44 9.22 -6.02
CA HIS A 84 8.67 8.93 -4.62
C HIS A 84 9.34 7.57 -4.51
N VAL A 85 10.30 7.44 -3.60
CA VAL A 85 11.04 6.19 -3.35
C VAL A 85 10.83 5.69 -1.92
N ILE A 86 10.39 4.45 -1.81
CA ILE A 86 10.30 3.71 -0.56
C ILE A 86 11.55 2.83 -0.46
N SER A 87 12.31 2.98 0.63
CA SER A 87 13.43 2.07 0.91
C SER A 87 12.96 0.90 1.75
N TYR A 88 13.48 -0.29 1.51
CA TYR A 88 13.26 -1.44 2.37
C TYR A 88 14.52 -2.29 2.53
N HIS A 89 14.62 -2.92 3.69
CA HIS A 89 15.72 -3.80 4.05
C HIS A 89 15.17 -5.11 4.61
N ILE A 90 15.68 -6.22 4.11
CA ILE A 90 15.30 -7.57 4.58
C ILE A 90 16.53 -8.17 5.25
N ILE A 91 16.50 -8.32 6.56
CA ILE A 91 17.63 -8.86 7.33
C ILE A 91 17.57 -10.39 7.24
N THR A 92 18.56 -10.97 6.57
CA THR A 92 18.63 -12.43 6.35
C THR A 92 19.58 -13.13 7.31
N GLN A 93 20.50 -12.37 7.91
CA GLN A 93 21.44 -12.86 8.93
C GLN A 93 21.96 -11.69 9.76
N GLY A 94 22.18 -11.93 11.05
CA GLY A 94 22.84 -10.97 11.94
C GLY A 94 21.89 -9.93 12.54
N SER A 95 22.46 -8.85 13.07
CA SER A 95 21.71 -7.80 13.77
C SER A 95 22.41 -6.44 13.63
N GLY A 96 21.75 -5.39 14.12
CA GLY A 96 22.29 -4.05 14.15
C GLY A 96 21.24 -3.03 14.59
N SER A 97 21.57 -1.75 14.41
CA SER A 97 20.68 -0.64 14.76
C SER A 97 20.37 0.21 13.53
N LEU A 98 19.12 0.70 13.44
CA LEU A 98 18.68 1.64 12.42
C LEU A 98 18.21 2.95 13.07
N SER A 99 18.64 4.10 12.55
CA SER A 99 18.15 5.43 12.96
C SER A 99 17.62 6.20 11.75
N ILE A 100 16.43 6.79 11.86
CA ILE A 100 15.88 7.72 10.85
C ILE A 100 16.30 9.15 11.22
N GLY A 101 17.01 9.84 10.33
CA GLY A 101 17.62 11.14 10.61
C GLY A 101 18.43 11.13 11.91
N ASP A 102 18.20 12.11 12.77
CA ASP A 102 18.79 12.21 14.11
C ASP A 102 17.93 11.54 15.20
N GLY A 103 16.98 10.70 14.81
CA GLY A 103 16.10 9.96 15.72
C GLY A 103 16.83 8.88 16.52
N PRO A 104 16.21 8.37 17.60
CA PRO A 104 16.80 7.32 18.41
C PRO A 104 17.02 6.03 17.60
N PRO A 105 18.12 5.28 17.87
CA PRO A 105 18.37 4.01 17.19
C PRO A 105 17.34 2.95 17.60
N MET A 106 16.99 2.10 16.65
CA MET A 106 16.08 0.97 16.79
C MET A 106 16.81 -0.31 16.41
N GLU A 107 16.88 -1.27 17.34
CA GLU A 107 17.55 -2.55 17.14
C GLU A 107 16.75 -3.49 16.21
N PHE A 108 17.41 -4.00 15.18
CA PHE A 108 16.89 -5.04 14.30
C PHE A 108 17.71 -6.33 14.41
N ALA A 109 17.11 -7.44 14.02
CA ALA A 109 17.73 -8.75 14.01
C ALA A 109 17.32 -9.54 12.76
N GLU A 110 17.91 -10.72 12.61
CA GLU A 110 17.56 -11.67 11.56
C GLU A 110 16.05 -11.88 11.47
N GLY A 111 15.54 -11.80 10.24
CA GLY A 111 14.12 -11.90 9.94
C GLY A 111 13.36 -10.58 10.06
N ASP A 112 13.96 -9.48 10.52
CA ASP A 112 13.29 -8.19 10.45
C ASP A 112 13.19 -7.68 9.00
N ILE A 113 12.06 -7.07 8.69
CA ILE A 113 11.85 -6.27 7.48
C ILE A 113 11.62 -4.83 7.91
N LEU A 114 12.46 -3.95 7.39
CA LEU A 114 12.45 -2.52 7.71
C LEU A 114 12.00 -1.78 6.45
N VAL A 115 10.99 -0.92 6.56
CA VAL A 115 10.50 -0.11 5.44
C VAL A 115 10.49 1.36 5.87
N ILE A 116 11.11 2.21 5.05
CA ILE A 116 11.22 3.67 5.24
C ILE A 116 10.36 4.34 4.17
N PRO A 117 9.11 4.73 4.49
CA PRO A 117 8.15 5.16 3.47
C PRO A 117 8.33 6.60 3.00
N HIS A 118 9.00 7.49 3.74
CA HIS A 118 8.94 8.95 3.53
C HIS A 118 10.19 9.60 2.95
N GLU A 119 11.06 8.84 2.27
CA GLU A 119 12.31 9.33 1.68
C GLU A 119 13.30 9.93 2.69
N ASP A 120 13.06 9.73 3.99
CA ASP A 120 13.92 10.21 5.05
C ASP A 120 15.31 9.58 4.92
N SER A 121 16.35 10.36 5.24
CA SER A 121 17.69 9.82 5.42
C SER A 121 17.68 8.86 6.61
N TYR A 122 18.45 7.79 6.54
CA TYR A 122 18.57 6.84 7.62
C TYR A 122 19.95 6.22 7.64
N ALA A 123 20.28 5.58 8.75
CA ALA A 123 21.55 4.90 8.90
C ALA A 123 21.34 3.51 9.51
N MET A 124 22.12 2.54 9.04
CA MET A 124 22.18 1.20 9.61
C MET A 124 23.61 0.90 10.06
N ARG A 125 23.76 0.34 11.26
CA ARG A 125 25.06 0.18 11.94
C ARG A 125 25.17 -1.15 12.65
N SER A 126 26.37 -1.73 12.66
CA SER A 126 26.68 -2.95 13.41
C SER A 126 26.57 -2.78 14.93
N ALA A 127 26.81 -1.56 15.43
CA ALA A 127 26.69 -1.21 16.84
C ALA A 127 26.45 0.30 17.00
N PRO A 128 25.85 0.75 18.13
CA PRO A 128 25.73 2.17 18.44
C PRO A 128 27.10 2.87 18.43
N GLY A 129 27.17 4.04 17.79
CA GLY A 129 28.38 4.86 17.75
C GLY A 129 29.38 4.56 16.63
N VAL A 130 29.22 3.46 15.87
CA VAL A 130 29.97 3.26 14.62
C VAL A 130 29.53 4.32 13.62
N ARG A 131 30.48 5.09 13.07
CA ARG A 131 30.18 6.14 12.08
C ARG A 131 30.58 5.68 10.70
N SER A 132 29.83 6.09 9.67
CA SER A 132 30.31 5.97 8.31
C SER A 132 31.47 6.93 8.08
N GLY A 133 32.46 6.47 7.31
CA GLY A 133 33.49 7.34 6.74
C GLY A 133 33.09 7.91 5.38
N LEU A 134 31.95 7.52 4.82
CA LEU A 134 31.51 7.92 3.48
C LEU A 134 30.88 9.32 3.51
N SER A 135 31.24 10.13 2.53
CA SER A 135 30.60 11.41 2.26
C SER A 135 29.30 11.23 1.47
N LEU A 136 28.54 12.31 1.33
CA LEU A 136 27.36 12.32 0.46
C LEU A 136 27.74 12.01 -1.00
N GLU A 137 28.88 12.53 -1.49
CA GLU A 137 29.30 12.28 -2.88
C GLU A 137 29.64 10.81 -3.11
N ASP A 138 30.33 10.16 -2.15
CA ASP A 138 30.63 8.72 -2.23
C ASP A 138 29.33 7.89 -2.33
N SER A 139 28.30 8.30 -1.58
CA SER A 139 26.98 7.65 -1.62
C SER A 139 26.29 7.87 -2.97
N LEU A 140 26.39 9.06 -3.54
CA LEU A 140 25.83 9.36 -4.86
C LEU A 140 26.56 8.59 -5.98
N ASP A 141 27.88 8.47 -5.90
CA ASP A 141 28.67 7.68 -6.84
C ASP A 141 28.29 6.20 -6.80
N PHE A 142 28.04 5.66 -5.61
CA PHE A 142 27.48 4.31 -5.46
C PHE A 142 26.13 4.15 -6.18
N PHE A 143 25.21 5.11 -6.03
CA PHE A 143 23.92 5.08 -6.74
C PHE A 143 24.05 5.28 -8.25
N ARG A 144 25.02 6.06 -8.73
CA ARG A 144 25.32 6.20 -10.17
C ARG A 144 25.82 4.88 -10.75
N ALA A 145 26.76 4.22 -10.06
CA ALA A 145 27.26 2.90 -10.45
C ALA A 145 26.15 1.84 -10.45
N MET A 146 25.25 1.90 -9.45
CA MET A 146 24.07 1.04 -9.38
C MET A 146 23.14 1.23 -10.58
N ALA A 147 22.80 2.47 -10.90
CA ALA A 147 21.95 2.79 -12.04
C ALA A 147 22.57 2.36 -13.38
N ALA A 148 23.91 2.41 -13.47
CA ALA A 148 24.66 1.93 -14.62
C ALA A 148 24.80 0.40 -14.68
N GLY A 149 24.27 -0.35 -13.71
CA GLY A 149 24.41 -1.81 -13.63
C GLY A 149 25.85 -2.28 -13.37
N GLN A 150 26.69 -1.41 -12.80
CA GLN A 150 28.11 -1.65 -12.58
C GLN A 150 28.41 -2.24 -11.19
N LEU A 151 27.41 -2.30 -10.31
CA LEU A 151 27.60 -2.90 -9.00
C LEU A 151 27.70 -4.42 -9.09
N PRO A 152 28.52 -5.03 -8.22
CA PRO A 152 28.52 -6.47 -8.05
C PRO A 152 27.15 -6.94 -7.54
N PHE A 153 26.89 -8.23 -7.76
CA PHE A 153 25.68 -8.87 -7.26
C PHE A 153 25.51 -8.77 -5.73
N VAL A 154 26.64 -8.82 -5.02
CA VAL A 154 26.76 -8.62 -3.58
C VAL A 154 27.71 -7.44 -3.34
N VAL A 155 27.21 -6.41 -2.66
CA VAL A 155 28.01 -5.30 -2.16
C VAL A 155 28.61 -5.72 -0.83
N ASN A 156 29.93 -5.66 -0.73
CA ASN A 156 30.64 -5.98 0.51
C ASN A 156 30.97 -4.67 1.22
N GLU A 157 30.63 -4.57 2.51
CA GLU A 157 30.83 -3.37 3.31
C GLU A 157 31.42 -3.69 4.69
N GLY A 158 31.97 -2.67 5.34
CA GLY A 158 32.48 -2.77 6.70
C GLY A 158 33.97 -3.10 6.78
N GLY A 159 34.37 -3.78 7.87
CA GLY A 159 35.76 -4.11 8.18
C GLY A 159 36.02 -5.61 8.35
N ASP A 160 37.18 -5.96 8.90
CA ASP A 160 37.65 -7.36 8.97
C ASP A 160 37.20 -8.12 10.23
N GLY A 161 36.15 -7.64 10.92
CA GLY A 161 35.65 -8.24 12.15
C GLY A 161 34.81 -9.50 11.90
N PRO A 162 34.61 -10.33 12.93
CA PRO A 162 34.08 -11.69 12.77
C PRO A 162 32.56 -11.76 12.63
N LEU A 163 31.83 -10.68 12.96
CA LEU A 163 30.37 -10.66 12.87
C LEU A 163 29.94 -10.22 11.48
N LEU A 164 29.12 -11.05 10.84
CA LEU A 164 28.53 -10.79 9.53
C LEU A 164 27.04 -10.46 9.68
N THR A 165 26.63 -9.36 9.06
CA THR A 165 25.22 -9.05 8.83
C THR A 165 24.95 -9.13 7.33
N ARG A 166 24.00 -9.96 6.92
CA ARG A 166 23.57 -10.07 5.53
C ARG A 166 22.15 -9.59 5.36
N TYR A 167 21.94 -8.68 4.41
CA TYR A 167 20.63 -8.14 4.13
C TYR A 167 20.45 -7.83 2.66
N VAL A 168 19.19 -7.75 2.25
CA VAL A 168 18.81 -7.20 0.95
C VAL A 168 18.48 -5.74 1.15
N CYS A 169 19.11 -4.87 0.39
CA CYS A 169 18.69 -3.50 0.25
C CYS A 169 17.87 -3.36 -1.02
N GLY A 170 16.78 -2.59 -0.96
CA GLY A 170 16.06 -2.27 -2.16
C GLY A 170 15.22 -1.00 -2.09
N PHE A 171 14.87 -0.55 -3.29
CA PHE A 171 14.13 0.68 -3.53
C PHE A 171 12.92 0.37 -4.37
N LEU A 172 11.79 0.96 -3.99
CA LEU A 172 10.53 0.84 -4.69
C LEU A 172 10.04 2.23 -5.08
N GLY A 173 9.91 2.47 -6.38
CA GLY A 173 9.39 3.70 -6.93
C GLY A 173 7.87 3.69 -6.94
N CYS A 174 7.23 4.80 -6.59
CA CYS A 174 5.79 4.95 -6.69
C CYS A 174 5.34 6.35 -7.11
N ASP A 175 4.08 6.45 -7.53
CA ASP A 175 3.40 7.74 -7.73
C ASP A 175 2.98 8.35 -6.38
N ALA A 176 3.49 9.53 -6.04
CA ALA A 176 3.05 10.28 -4.85
C ALA A 176 2.10 11.44 -5.15
N ARG A 177 2.13 12.00 -6.36
CA ARG A 177 1.37 13.19 -6.75
C ARG A 177 0.27 12.86 -7.75
N PRO A 178 -0.81 13.66 -7.79
CA PRO A 178 -1.14 14.78 -6.90
C PRO A 178 -1.62 14.39 -5.49
N PHE A 179 -2.02 13.15 -5.27
CA PHE A 179 -2.48 12.70 -3.95
C PHE A 179 -2.29 11.20 -3.75
N ASN A 180 -1.50 10.82 -2.75
CA ASN A 180 -1.31 9.45 -2.30
C ASN A 180 -1.70 9.35 -0.82
N PRO A 181 -2.94 8.88 -0.50
CA PRO A 181 -3.41 8.80 0.89
C PRO A 181 -2.68 7.73 1.71
N LEU A 182 -2.13 6.70 1.05
CA LEU A 182 -1.42 5.62 1.73
C LEU A 182 -0.09 6.11 2.27
N LEU A 183 0.77 6.72 1.43
CA LEU A 183 2.10 7.19 1.84
C LEU A 183 2.02 8.11 3.05
N GLY A 184 1.19 9.15 3.00
CA GLY A 184 1.05 10.11 4.10
C GLY A 184 0.48 9.53 5.40
N ALA A 185 -0.02 8.30 5.38
CA ALA A 185 -0.58 7.62 6.53
C ALA A 185 0.35 6.56 7.14
N LEU A 186 1.39 6.16 6.41
CA LEU A 186 2.41 5.26 6.93
C LEU A 186 3.32 6.01 7.91
N PRO A 187 3.89 5.33 8.92
CA PRO A 187 4.85 5.95 9.83
C PRO A 187 6.21 6.16 9.14
N PRO A 188 7.12 6.95 9.73
CA PRO A 188 8.52 7.09 9.26
C PRO A 188 9.26 5.77 9.09
N LEU A 189 8.92 4.76 9.89
CA LEU A 189 9.51 3.43 9.85
C LEU A 189 8.45 2.39 10.16
N ILE A 190 8.34 1.38 9.29
CA ILE A 190 7.59 0.15 9.54
C ILE A 190 8.60 -0.94 9.81
N ARG A 191 8.45 -1.63 10.94
CA ARG A 191 9.19 -2.86 11.25
C ARG A 191 8.21 -4.02 11.31
N ILE A 192 8.46 -5.02 10.49
CA ILE A 192 7.77 -6.32 10.59
C ILE A 192 8.78 -7.34 11.13
N ARG A 193 8.47 -7.91 12.30
CA ARG A 193 9.20 -9.05 12.84
C ARG A 193 8.64 -10.32 12.22
N ARG A 194 9.49 -11.14 11.61
CA ARG A 194 9.12 -12.51 11.22
C ARG A 194 8.98 -13.38 12.47
N ALA A 195 7.92 -14.17 12.55
CA ALA A 195 7.78 -15.17 13.60
C ALA A 195 8.68 -16.36 13.25
N ALA A 196 9.75 -16.58 14.02
CA ALA A 196 10.62 -17.73 13.84
C ALA A 196 9.81 -19.04 13.94
N GLY A 197 9.84 -19.87 12.89
CA GLY A 197 9.22 -21.20 12.88
C GLY A 197 7.72 -21.26 12.55
N ALA A 198 7.08 -20.17 12.12
CA ALA A 198 5.74 -20.25 11.55
C ALA A 198 5.78 -20.95 10.17
N PRO A 199 4.75 -21.74 9.78
CA PRO A 199 4.67 -22.31 8.43
C PRO A 199 4.81 -21.18 7.41
N SER A 200 5.64 -21.38 6.37
CA SER A 200 6.11 -20.33 5.46
C SER A 200 4.98 -19.37 5.05
N ASP A 201 4.99 -18.24 5.73
CA ASP A 201 4.02 -17.18 5.60
C ASP A 201 4.14 -16.56 4.19
N LEU A 202 3.09 -15.91 3.68
CA LEU A 202 3.08 -15.36 2.32
C LEU A 202 4.28 -14.44 2.09
N LEU A 203 4.61 -13.59 3.06
CA LEU A 203 5.75 -12.68 2.98
C LEU A 203 7.08 -13.43 2.87
N ASP A 204 7.26 -14.50 3.63
CA ASP A 204 8.47 -15.32 3.58
C ASP A 204 8.67 -15.95 2.20
N ARG A 205 7.60 -16.48 1.61
CA ARG A 205 7.64 -17.03 0.24
C ARG A 205 7.95 -15.96 -0.80
N LEU A 206 7.36 -14.76 -0.66
CA LEU A 206 7.64 -13.64 -1.56
C LEU A 206 9.10 -13.20 -1.46
N ILE A 207 9.67 -13.19 -0.25
CA ILE A 207 11.08 -12.90 -0.03
C ILE A 207 11.94 -13.98 -0.68
N GLU A 208 11.71 -15.26 -0.38
CA GLU A 208 12.45 -16.38 -0.98
C GLU A 208 12.45 -16.32 -2.52
N LEU A 209 11.28 -16.08 -3.11
CA LEU A 209 11.15 -15.91 -4.56
C LEU A 209 11.92 -14.69 -5.08
N THR A 210 11.87 -13.57 -4.35
CA THR A 210 12.62 -12.36 -4.71
C THR A 210 14.13 -12.62 -4.65
N LEU A 211 14.60 -13.28 -3.60
CA LEU A 211 16.01 -13.64 -3.42
C LEU A 211 16.53 -14.58 -4.50
N ALA A 212 15.71 -15.56 -4.89
CA ALA A 212 16.01 -16.47 -5.99
C ALA A 212 16.07 -15.73 -7.33
N GLU A 213 15.13 -14.82 -7.58
CA GLU A 213 15.06 -14.06 -8.83
C GLU A 213 16.22 -13.05 -8.96
N VAL A 214 16.61 -12.41 -7.85
CA VAL A 214 17.78 -11.52 -7.79
C VAL A 214 19.02 -12.31 -8.22
N SER A 215 19.21 -13.54 -7.71
CA SER A 215 20.35 -14.41 -8.02
C SER A 215 20.39 -14.97 -9.45
N ALA A 216 19.24 -15.17 -10.10
CA ALA A 216 19.17 -15.93 -11.35
C ALA A 216 19.39 -15.11 -12.64
N GLN A 217 19.25 -13.78 -12.61
CA GLN A 217 19.49 -12.85 -13.74
C GLN A 217 18.93 -13.30 -15.09
N ARG A 218 17.73 -13.89 -15.09
CA ARG A 218 17.09 -14.42 -16.30
C ARG A 218 16.46 -13.31 -17.14
N PRO A 219 16.27 -13.51 -18.47
CA PRO A 219 15.43 -12.63 -19.27
C PRO A 219 14.05 -12.43 -18.61
N GLY A 220 13.65 -11.17 -18.43
CA GLY A 220 12.38 -10.81 -17.76
C GLY A 220 12.46 -10.64 -16.23
N ALA A 221 13.63 -10.82 -15.62
CA ALA A 221 13.80 -10.74 -14.16
C ALA A 221 13.39 -9.38 -13.57
N GLU A 222 13.63 -8.27 -14.28
CA GLU A 222 13.19 -6.94 -13.84
C GLU A 222 11.66 -6.85 -13.66
N CYS A 223 10.90 -7.42 -14.59
CA CYS A 223 9.44 -7.46 -14.53
C CYS A 223 8.97 -8.30 -13.34
N ILE A 224 9.58 -9.48 -13.14
CA ILE A 224 9.24 -10.36 -12.01
C ILE A 224 9.58 -9.68 -10.68
N ARG A 225 10.77 -9.07 -10.55
CA ARG A 225 11.18 -8.33 -9.35
C ARG A 225 10.21 -7.22 -9.01
N LEU A 226 9.78 -6.41 -10.00
CA LEU A 226 8.79 -5.36 -9.77
C LEU A 226 7.48 -5.93 -9.19
N ARG A 227 6.98 -7.04 -9.75
CA ARG A 227 5.75 -7.68 -9.25
C ARG A 227 5.92 -8.29 -7.86
N LEU A 228 7.04 -8.93 -7.58
CA LEU A 228 7.32 -9.46 -6.25
C LEU A 228 7.44 -8.32 -5.22
N SER A 229 8.09 -7.20 -5.58
CA SER A 229 8.16 -6.00 -4.74
C SER A 229 6.79 -5.43 -4.42
N GLU A 230 5.92 -5.37 -5.44
CA GLU A 230 4.55 -4.91 -5.29
C GLU A 230 3.80 -5.79 -4.30
N LEU A 231 3.86 -7.11 -4.47
CA LEU A 231 3.22 -8.06 -3.56
C LEU A 231 3.78 -7.96 -2.13
N MET A 232 5.10 -7.83 -1.97
CA MET A 232 5.73 -7.65 -0.65
C MET A 232 5.29 -6.34 0.00
N PHE A 233 5.22 -5.24 -0.75
CA PHE A 233 4.77 -3.95 -0.22
C PHE A 233 3.31 -4.02 0.23
N VAL A 234 2.42 -4.62 -0.57
CA VAL A 234 1.02 -4.85 -0.18
C VAL A 234 0.94 -5.64 1.13
N GLU A 235 1.72 -6.72 1.23
CA GLU A 235 1.72 -7.60 2.39
C GLU A 235 2.28 -6.91 3.66
N VAL A 236 3.35 -6.10 3.53
CA VAL A 236 3.87 -5.29 4.64
C VAL A 236 2.82 -4.29 5.12
N VAL A 237 2.14 -3.59 4.20
CA VAL A 237 1.09 -2.64 4.54
C VAL A 237 -0.09 -3.35 5.22
N ARG A 238 -0.48 -4.53 4.74
CA ARG A 238 -1.52 -5.36 5.35
C ARG A 238 -1.18 -5.74 6.79
N ARG A 239 0.01 -6.28 7.04
CA ARG A 239 0.46 -6.62 8.40
C ARG A 239 0.54 -5.41 9.30
N TYR A 240 1.03 -4.30 8.77
CA TYR A 240 1.06 -3.05 9.53
C TYR A 240 -0.35 -2.65 9.97
N LEU A 241 -1.33 -2.71 9.06
CA LEU A 241 -2.74 -2.43 9.35
C LEU A 241 -3.33 -3.38 10.41
N GLU A 242 -3.05 -4.68 10.31
CA GLU A 242 -3.52 -5.69 11.27
C GLU A 242 -2.90 -5.51 12.66
N ALA A 243 -1.64 -5.06 12.72
CA ALA A 243 -0.91 -4.81 13.95
C ALA A 243 -1.19 -3.43 14.57
N LEU A 244 -1.96 -2.55 13.91
CA LEU A 244 -2.25 -1.22 14.43
C LEU A 244 -2.96 -1.30 15.79
N PRO A 245 -2.53 -0.54 16.80
CA PRO A 245 -3.29 -0.39 18.05
C PRO A 245 -4.67 0.25 17.77
N PRO A 246 -5.72 -0.08 18.55
CA PRO A 246 -7.03 0.56 18.43
C PRO A 246 -7.01 2.09 18.58
N GLU A 247 -6.03 2.62 19.32
CA GLU A 247 -5.89 4.05 19.63
C GLU A 247 -5.15 4.84 18.55
N GLN A 248 -4.59 4.16 17.54
CA GLN A 248 -3.85 4.82 16.47
C GLN A 248 -4.76 5.79 15.70
N THR A 249 -4.18 6.91 15.25
CA THR A 249 -4.86 7.90 14.39
C THR A 249 -4.17 7.96 13.02
N GLY A 250 -4.84 8.55 12.03
CA GLY A 250 -4.35 8.62 10.64
C GLY A 250 -5.29 7.92 9.66
N TRP A 251 -5.07 8.12 8.35
CA TRP A 251 -5.98 7.62 7.31
C TRP A 251 -6.21 6.10 7.39
N LEU A 252 -5.15 5.34 7.71
CA LEU A 252 -5.22 3.89 7.94
C LEU A 252 -6.10 3.52 9.14
N ALA A 253 -6.05 4.30 10.23
CA ALA A 253 -6.99 4.14 11.34
C ALA A 253 -8.42 4.58 10.95
N GLY A 254 -8.54 5.58 10.07
CA GLY A 254 -9.81 5.98 9.45
C GLY A 254 -10.50 4.84 8.72
N LEU A 255 -9.76 3.93 8.08
CA LEU A 255 -10.32 2.73 7.45
C LEU A 255 -10.94 1.74 8.45
N ARG A 256 -10.50 1.76 9.71
CA ARG A 256 -11.04 0.91 10.79
C ARG A 256 -12.26 1.51 11.48
N ASP A 257 -12.45 2.83 11.42
CA ASP A 257 -13.67 3.46 11.94
C ASP A 257 -14.85 3.13 11.02
N PRO A 258 -15.95 2.53 11.52
CA PRO A 258 -17.03 2.06 10.65
C PRO A 258 -17.67 3.15 9.79
N ALA A 259 -17.80 4.37 10.31
CA ALA A 259 -18.42 5.47 9.57
C ALA A 259 -17.42 6.07 8.56
N VAL A 260 -16.18 6.31 8.96
CA VAL A 260 -15.16 6.89 8.08
C VAL A 260 -14.71 5.89 7.02
N GLY A 261 -14.44 4.64 7.39
CA GLY A 261 -14.10 3.57 6.46
C GLY A 261 -15.17 3.37 5.40
N ARG A 262 -16.45 3.32 5.80
CA ARG A 262 -17.57 3.24 4.85
C ARG A 262 -17.68 4.49 3.97
N ALA A 263 -17.51 5.70 4.50
CA ALA A 263 -17.50 6.92 3.69
C ALA A 263 -16.37 6.90 2.63
N VAL A 264 -15.16 6.48 3.02
CA VAL A 264 -14.03 6.33 2.11
C VAL A 264 -14.34 5.28 1.05
N ALA A 265 -14.87 4.11 1.42
CA ALA A 265 -15.26 3.06 0.49
C ALA A 265 -16.30 3.52 -0.54
N LEU A 266 -17.31 4.28 -0.11
CA LEU A 266 -18.32 4.85 -1.02
C LEU A 266 -17.73 5.84 -2.03
N VAL A 267 -16.85 6.72 -1.55
CA VAL A 267 -16.12 7.69 -2.39
C VAL A 267 -15.20 6.99 -3.38
N HIS A 268 -14.52 5.93 -2.96
CA HIS A 268 -13.61 5.14 -3.80
C HIS A 268 -14.37 4.30 -4.83
N ALA A 269 -15.51 3.74 -4.45
CA ALA A 269 -16.33 2.93 -5.33
C ALA A 269 -16.97 3.73 -6.46
N ASN A 270 -17.44 4.94 -6.18
CA ASN A 270 -18.14 5.77 -7.14
C ASN A 270 -17.64 7.23 -7.09
N PRO A 271 -16.39 7.49 -7.50
CA PRO A 271 -15.80 8.81 -7.41
C PRO A 271 -16.51 9.84 -8.29
N ALA A 272 -17.09 9.41 -9.43
CA ALA A 272 -17.80 10.29 -10.35
C ALA A 272 -19.16 10.78 -9.82
N ARG A 273 -19.76 10.08 -8.85
CA ARG A 273 -21.05 10.48 -8.25
C ARG A 273 -20.90 11.82 -7.54
N GLY A 274 -21.88 12.70 -7.68
CA GLY A 274 -21.97 14.00 -6.99
C GLY A 274 -22.28 13.86 -5.49
N TRP A 275 -21.44 13.12 -4.75
CA TRP A 275 -21.58 12.92 -3.32
C TRP A 275 -21.70 14.26 -2.58
N THR A 276 -22.57 14.30 -1.58
CA THR A 276 -22.62 15.38 -0.59
C THR A 276 -22.32 14.85 0.81
N ILE A 277 -22.05 15.74 1.76
CA ILE A 277 -21.86 15.30 3.15
C ILE A 277 -23.16 14.75 3.74
N GLU A 278 -24.32 15.27 3.30
CA GLU A 278 -25.65 14.78 3.64
C GLU A 278 -25.82 13.32 3.21
N GLU A 279 -25.48 13.01 1.95
CA GLU A 279 -25.59 11.66 1.41
C GLU A 279 -24.63 10.71 2.13
N LEU A 280 -23.36 11.08 2.29
CA LEU A 280 -22.38 10.24 2.98
C LEU A 280 -22.78 10.00 4.45
N ALA A 281 -23.30 11.01 5.14
CA ALA A 281 -23.81 10.87 6.50
C ALA A 281 -24.99 9.89 6.57
N ARG A 282 -25.93 9.99 5.63
CA ARG A 282 -27.05 9.04 5.52
C ARG A 282 -26.57 7.62 5.27
N GLU A 283 -25.66 7.42 4.31
CA GLU A 283 -25.14 6.09 3.99
C GLU A 283 -24.32 5.48 5.14
N THR A 284 -23.71 6.31 5.99
CA THR A 284 -22.87 5.85 7.12
C THR A 284 -23.62 5.74 8.45
N GLY A 285 -24.88 6.18 8.51
CA GLY A 285 -25.71 6.10 9.71
C GLY A 285 -25.35 7.08 10.83
N VAL A 286 -24.59 8.15 10.53
CA VAL A 286 -24.22 9.19 11.51
C VAL A 286 -24.65 10.59 11.03
N SER A 287 -24.67 11.58 11.93
CA SER A 287 -24.99 12.95 11.53
C SER A 287 -23.87 13.59 10.69
N ARG A 288 -24.21 14.63 9.91
CA ARG A 288 -23.24 15.38 9.08
C ARG A 288 -22.07 15.93 9.88
N SER A 289 -22.34 16.53 11.04
CA SER A 289 -21.33 17.11 11.92
C SER A 289 -20.42 16.04 12.51
N VAL A 290 -20.99 14.90 12.93
CA VAL A 290 -20.22 13.76 13.44
C VAL A 290 -19.32 13.19 12.36
N LEU A 291 -19.82 12.95 11.15
CA LEU A 291 -19.02 12.44 10.05
C LEU A 291 -17.89 13.41 9.70
N ALA A 292 -18.18 14.70 9.52
CA ALA A 292 -17.18 15.69 9.16
C ALA A 292 -16.06 15.80 10.22
N ALA A 293 -16.41 15.82 11.51
CA ALA A 293 -15.45 15.90 12.60
C ALA A 293 -14.59 14.62 12.69
N ARG A 294 -15.20 13.43 12.65
CA ARG A 294 -14.48 12.16 12.71
C ARG A 294 -13.56 11.97 11.51
N PHE A 295 -14.07 12.23 10.31
CA PHE A 295 -13.31 12.09 9.08
C PHE A 295 -12.12 13.06 9.08
N THR A 296 -12.31 14.33 9.46
CA THR A 296 -11.18 15.27 9.53
C THR A 296 -10.15 14.86 10.57
N ARG A 297 -10.57 14.37 11.73
CA ARG A 297 -9.67 13.88 12.80
C ARG A 297 -8.85 12.66 12.35
N LEU A 298 -9.47 11.73 11.64
CA LEU A 298 -8.82 10.47 11.26
C LEU A 298 -8.05 10.60 9.94
N VAL A 299 -8.64 11.22 8.91
CA VAL A 299 -8.06 11.32 7.56
C VAL A 299 -7.24 12.61 7.37
N GLY A 300 -7.37 13.60 8.26
CA GLY A 300 -6.64 14.87 8.18
C GLY A 300 -7.26 15.92 7.25
N CYS A 301 -8.40 15.65 6.62
CA CYS A 301 -9.15 16.64 5.83
C CYS A 301 -10.65 16.32 5.78
N PRO A 302 -11.52 17.28 5.43
CA PRO A 302 -12.96 17.03 5.30
C PRO A 302 -13.32 16.08 4.16
N PRO A 303 -14.44 15.33 4.24
CA PRO A 303 -14.84 14.32 3.25
C PRO A 303 -14.89 14.83 1.80
N MET A 304 -15.46 16.01 1.58
CA MET A 304 -15.57 16.59 0.23
C MET A 304 -14.23 17.05 -0.34
N GLN A 305 -13.30 17.47 0.53
CA GLN A 305 -11.94 17.78 0.12
C GLN A 305 -11.19 16.50 -0.25
N TYR A 306 -11.38 15.42 0.52
CA TYR A 306 -10.81 14.11 0.20
C TYR A 306 -11.29 13.58 -1.16
N LEU A 307 -12.61 13.62 -1.42
CA LEU A 307 -13.16 13.24 -2.72
C LEU A 307 -12.54 14.06 -3.86
N THR A 308 -12.39 15.38 -3.67
CA THR A 308 -11.77 16.24 -4.69
C THR A 308 -10.33 15.85 -4.98
N ARG A 309 -9.52 15.56 -3.94
CA ARG A 309 -8.15 15.08 -4.09
C ARG A 309 -8.09 13.72 -4.80
N TRP A 310 -8.99 12.81 -4.43
CA TRP A 310 -9.09 11.49 -5.04
C TRP A 310 -9.46 11.56 -6.53
N ARG A 311 -10.43 12.39 -6.92
CA ARG A 311 -10.79 12.61 -8.33
C ARG A 311 -9.63 13.14 -9.15
N VAL A 312 -8.86 14.08 -8.60
CA VAL A 312 -7.69 14.62 -9.28
C VAL A 312 -6.56 13.59 -9.39
N GLN A 313 -6.37 12.72 -8.39
CA GLN A 313 -5.45 11.58 -8.50
C GLN A 313 -5.86 10.60 -9.61
N LEU A 314 -7.14 10.22 -9.66
CA LEU A 314 -7.67 9.36 -10.72
C LEU A 314 -7.46 9.98 -12.10
N ALA A 315 -7.76 11.27 -12.23
CA ALA A 315 -7.54 11.99 -13.47
C ALA A 315 -6.06 12.05 -13.86
N ALA A 316 -5.15 12.28 -12.91
CA ALA A 316 -3.71 12.30 -13.16
C ALA A 316 -3.22 10.96 -13.72
N ARG A 317 -3.74 9.85 -13.20
CA ARG A 317 -3.49 8.51 -13.73
C ARG A 317 -4.04 8.35 -15.14
N LEU A 318 -5.31 8.67 -15.38
CA LEU A 318 -5.95 8.55 -16.70
C LEU A 318 -5.25 9.40 -17.77
N LEU A 319 -4.75 10.58 -17.40
CA LEU A 319 -3.98 11.45 -18.27
C LEU A 319 -2.60 10.89 -18.61
N THR A 320 -2.01 10.11 -17.71
CA THR A 320 -0.71 9.46 -17.89
C THR A 320 -0.83 8.23 -18.78
N ASP A 321 -1.81 7.37 -18.48
CA ASP A 321 -1.99 6.07 -19.12
C ASP A 321 -2.69 6.16 -20.50
N GLY A 322 -3.30 7.30 -20.85
CA GLY A 322 -4.26 7.40 -21.96
C GLY A 322 -4.03 8.50 -22.99
N LEU A 323 -4.79 8.39 -24.10
CA LEU A 323 -4.94 9.42 -25.15
C LEU A 323 -6.23 10.24 -25.00
N ALA A 324 -7.02 9.99 -23.96
CA ALA A 324 -8.33 10.61 -23.77
C ALA A 324 -8.24 12.15 -23.72
N LYS A 325 -9.24 12.84 -24.27
CA LYS A 325 -9.34 14.30 -24.18
C LYS A 325 -9.47 14.74 -22.72
N VAL A 326 -8.90 15.90 -22.39
CA VAL A 326 -8.93 16.46 -21.01
C VAL A 326 -10.37 16.59 -20.49
N SER A 327 -11.30 17.04 -21.32
CA SER A 327 -12.74 17.08 -21.01
C SER A 327 -13.36 15.72 -20.72
N ALA A 328 -12.98 14.68 -21.46
CA ALA A 328 -13.48 13.32 -21.22
C ALA A 328 -13.02 12.82 -19.85
N VAL A 329 -11.72 12.97 -19.54
CA VAL A 329 -11.17 12.60 -18.23
C VAL A 329 -11.85 13.35 -17.10
N GLY A 330 -12.09 14.65 -17.25
CA GLY A 330 -12.80 15.45 -16.25
C GLY A 330 -14.20 14.91 -15.97
N ARG A 331 -14.94 14.53 -17.02
CA ARG A 331 -16.28 13.94 -16.89
C ARG A 331 -16.23 12.57 -16.21
N ASP A 332 -15.28 11.72 -16.60
CA ASP A 332 -15.12 10.35 -16.08
C ASP A 332 -14.84 10.34 -14.57
N VAL A 333 -14.22 11.39 -14.03
CA VAL A 333 -13.98 11.54 -12.59
C VAL A 333 -15.02 12.42 -11.88
N GLY A 334 -16.09 12.85 -12.57
CA GLY A 334 -17.24 13.52 -11.94
C GLY A 334 -17.22 15.05 -11.92
N TYR A 335 -16.53 15.70 -12.86
CA TYR A 335 -16.66 17.15 -13.07
C TYR A 335 -17.67 17.45 -14.19
N GLU A 336 -18.55 18.41 -13.94
CA GLU A 336 -19.58 18.85 -14.89
C GLU A 336 -19.02 19.73 -16.03
N SER A 337 -17.86 20.36 -15.81
CA SER A 337 -17.21 21.19 -16.83
C SER A 337 -15.69 21.02 -16.83
N GLU A 338 -15.10 21.10 -18.03
CA GLU A 338 -13.64 21.06 -18.22
C GLU A 338 -12.95 22.23 -17.49
N ALA A 339 -13.60 23.39 -17.42
CA ALA A 339 -13.07 24.55 -16.71
C ALA A 339 -12.98 24.31 -15.20
N ALA A 340 -14.02 23.71 -14.58
CA ALA A 340 -13.98 23.35 -13.17
C ALA A 340 -12.91 22.28 -12.88
N PHE A 341 -12.84 21.25 -13.73
CA PHE A 341 -11.81 20.22 -13.66
C PHE A 341 -10.40 20.83 -13.74
N SER A 342 -10.12 21.63 -14.78
CA SER A 342 -8.79 22.20 -15.01
C SER A 342 -8.33 23.10 -13.87
N ARG A 343 -9.24 23.91 -13.28
CA ARG A 343 -8.93 24.71 -12.09
C ARG A 343 -8.60 23.84 -10.88
N SER A 344 -9.41 22.83 -10.60
CA SER A 344 -9.20 21.92 -9.47
C SER A 344 -7.90 21.12 -9.63
N PHE A 345 -7.64 20.63 -10.85
CA PHE A 345 -6.44 19.88 -11.18
C PHE A 345 -5.20 20.76 -11.01
N LYS A 346 -5.18 21.97 -11.60
CA LYS A 346 -4.05 22.91 -11.47
C LYS A 346 -3.77 23.26 -10.02
N LYS A 347 -4.82 23.46 -9.21
CA LYS A 347 -4.69 23.76 -7.78
C LYS A 347 -4.02 22.64 -6.99
N LEU A 348 -4.34 21.38 -7.30
CA LEU A 348 -3.87 20.22 -6.52
C LEU A 348 -2.60 19.58 -7.10
N ALA A 349 -2.43 19.58 -8.42
CA ALA A 349 -1.28 19.00 -9.11
C ALA A 349 -0.17 20.03 -9.42
N GLY A 350 -0.42 21.33 -9.20
CA GLY A 350 0.51 22.42 -9.49
C GLY A 350 0.60 22.82 -10.97
N VAL A 351 0.21 21.94 -11.88
CA VAL A 351 0.27 22.16 -13.34
C VAL A 351 -1.07 21.87 -14.02
N SER A 352 -1.25 22.35 -15.25
CA SER A 352 -2.47 22.06 -16.02
C SER A 352 -2.58 20.58 -16.41
N PRO A 353 -3.79 20.03 -16.66
CA PRO A 353 -3.95 18.66 -17.16
C PRO A 353 -3.16 18.35 -18.44
N ALA A 354 -3.07 19.32 -19.35
CA ALA A 354 -2.32 19.18 -20.60
C ALA A 354 -0.81 19.13 -20.34
N SER A 355 -0.30 20.01 -19.48
CA SER A 355 1.11 20.03 -19.06
C SER A 355 1.50 18.77 -18.29
N TRP A 356 0.61 18.24 -17.45
CA TRP A 356 0.81 16.98 -16.74
C TRP A 356 1.02 15.82 -17.71
N ARG A 357 0.20 15.76 -18.77
CA ARG A 357 0.33 14.73 -19.81
C ARG A 357 1.64 14.85 -20.58
N SER A 358 2.04 16.08 -20.98
CA SER A 358 3.26 16.27 -21.76
C SER A 358 4.51 15.95 -20.94
N GLY A 359 4.52 16.33 -19.65
CA GLY A 359 5.66 16.12 -18.76
C GLY A 359 5.94 14.66 -18.37
N ARG A 360 5.04 13.71 -18.70
CA ARG A 360 5.24 12.26 -18.49
C ARG A 360 5.46 11.47 -19.78
N ARG A 361 5.45 12.12 -20.95
CA ARG A 361 5.76 11.51 -22.26
C ARG A 361 7.18 11.77 -22.75
N GLY A 362 7.85 12.76 -22.17
CA GLY A 362 9.32 12.86 -22.21
C GLY A 362 9.88 12.07 -21.04
#